data_AF-A0A2D6X5S5-F1
#
_entry.id   AF-A0A2D6X5S5-F1
#
_cell.length_a   1.000
_cell.length_b   1.000
_cell.length_c   1.000
_cell.angle_alpha   90.00
_cell.angle_beta   90.00
_cell.angle_gamma   90.00
#
_symmetry.space_group_name_H-M   'P 1'
#
loop_
_entity.id
_entity.type
_entity.pdbx_description
1 polymer ?
#
loop_
_entity_poly.entity_id
_entity_poly.type
_entity_poly.pdbx_seq_one_letter_code
_entity_poly.pdbx_strand_id
1 'polypeptide(L)' 'MNIKGRATKKDVGEAAVFCARYSQDWRDNKQDVVVHVFKGRDVYKDKKMKLGTFGVRKHDKIRVKKIDIEKL' A
#
# COMPACT_ATOMS: atom_id res chain seq x y z
N MET A 1 -2.74 1.22 -4.46
CA MET A 1 -2.61 1.55 -5.89
C MET A 1 -2.59 0.26 -6.70
N ASN A 2 -3.24 0.18 -7.86
CA ASN A 2 -3.23 -1.01 -8.72
C ASN A 2 -2.42 -0.71 -9.99
N ILE A 3 -1.29 -1.39 -10.18
CA ILE A 3 -0.42 -1.23 -11.36
C ILE A 3 -0.84 -2.29 -12.38
N LYS A 4 -1.37 -1.86 -13.54
CA LYS A 4 -1.72 -2.77 -14.64
C LYS A 4 -0.46 -3.14 -15.42
N GLY A 5 -0.12 -4.42 -15.49
CA GLY A 5 1.06 -4.93 -16.21
C GLY A 5 2.21 -5.37 -15.30
N ARG A 6 3.42 -5.53 -15.88
CA ARG A 6 4.63 -5.91 -15.11
C ARG A 6 5.21 -4.65 -14.44
N ALA A 7 4.94 -4.50 -13.14
CA ALA A 7 5.51 -3.41 -12.35
C ALA A 7 7.03 -3.58 -12.16
N THR A 8 7.78 -2.49 -12.30
CA THR A 8 9.20 -2.43 -11.92
C THR A 8 9.35 -2.10 -10.43
N LYS A 9 10.56 -2.29 -9.88
CA LYS A 9 10.84 -1.94 -8.48
C LYS A 9 10.64 -0.44 -8.19
N LYS A 10 10.88 0.42 -9.18
CA LYS A 10 10.67 1.87 -9.06
C LYS A 10 9.18 2.21 -8.93
N ASP A 11 8.35 1.63 -9.81
CA ASP A 11 6.90 1.84 -9.78
C ASP A 11 6.29 1.41 -8.45
N VAL A 12 6.74 0.27 -7.91
CA VAL A 12 6.29 -0.22 -6.60
C VAL A 12 6.72 0.74 -5.48
N GLY A 13 7.92 1.30 -5.57
CA GLY A 13 8.43 2.30 -4.63
C GLY A 13 7.58 3.56 -4.63
N GLU A 14 7.37 4.17 -5.79
CA GLU A 14 6.53 5.37 -5.94
C GLU A 14 5.10 5.12 -5.46
N ALA A 15 4.50 4.00 -5.89
CA ALA A 15 3.18 3.59 -5.44
C ALA A 15 3.10 3.43 -3.92
N ALA A 16 4.16 2.91 -3.28
CA ALA A 16 4.22 2.79 -1.83
C ALA A 16 4.26 4.17 -1.15
N VAL A 17 5.04 5.13 -1.67
CA VAL A 17 5.06 6.49 -1.14
C VAL A 17 3.70 7.16 -1.25
N PHE A 18 3.03 7.04 -2.41
CA PHE A 18 1.66 7.56 -2.57
C PHE A 18 0.68 6.93 -1.59
N CYS A 19 0.72 5.60 -1.41
CA CYS A 19 -0.16 4.92 -0.46
C CYS A 19 0.13 5.36 0.99
N ALA A 20 1.40 5.56 1.34
CA ALA A 20 1.79 6.07 2.64
C ALA A 20 1.29 7.50 2.87
N ARG A 21 1.47 8.41 1.89
CA ARG A 21 1.10 9.83 1.99
C ARG A 21 -0.38 10.06 2.30
N TYR A 22 -1.26 9.28 1.69
CA TYR A 22 -2.72 9.38 1.90
C TYR A 22 -3.26 8.37 2.92
N SER A 23 -2.37 7.70 3.66
CA SER A 23 -2.78 6.77 4.72
C SER A 23 -3.21 7.51 5.98
N GLN A 24 -4.09 6.87 6.74
CA GLN A 24 -4.43 7.32 8.09
C GLN A 24 -3.19 7.35 9.01
N ASP A 25 -2.30 6.36 8.87
CA ASP A 25 -1.07 6.25 9.67
C ASP A 25 -0.19 7.50 9.51
N TRP A 26 0.00 7.98 8.27
CA TRP A 26 0.72 9.23 8.03
C TRP A 26 0.02 10.44 8.63
N ARG A 27 -1.31 10.55 8.49
CA ARG A 27 -2.08 11.68 9.02
C ARG A 27 -1.93 11.82 10.54
N ASP A 28 -1.97 10.68 11.24
CA ASP A 28 -2.03 10.65 12.70
C ASP A 28 -0.61 10.64 13.33
N ASN A 29 0.37 9.93 12.74
CA ASN A 29 1.71 9.75 13.32
C ASN A 29 2.82 10.61 12.67
N LYS A 30 2.73 10.94 11.37
CA LYS A 30 3.77 11.67 10.60
C LYS A 30 5.20 11.10 10.72
N GLN A 31 5.32 9.78 10.83
CA GLN A 31 6.59 9.05 10.91
C GLN A 31 6.78 8.13 9.68
N ASP A 32 7.73 7.20 9.75
CA ASP A 32 7.86 6.13 8.76
C ASP A 32 6.60 5.27 8.74
N VAL A 33 6.12 4.97 7.54
CA VAL A 33 4.88 4.20 7.33
C VAL A 33 5.21 2.84 6.74
N VAL A 34 4.56 1.80 7.26
CA VAL A 34 4.68 0.45 6.70
C VAL A 34 3.55 0.22 5.71
N VAL A 35 3.90 -0.05 4.46
CA VAL A 35 2.96 -0.34 3.37
C VAL A 35 3.01 -1.81 3.03
N HIS A 36 1.83 -2.42 2.88
CA HIS A 36 1.71 -3.79 2.42
C HIS A 36 1.63 -3.85 0.89
N VAL A 37 2.50 -4.67 0.30
CA VAL A 37 2.53 -4.94 -1.14
C VAL A 37 2.08 -6.37 -1.37
N PHE A 38 1.10 -6.56 -2.25
CA PHE A 38 0.54 -7.87 -2.56
C PHE A 38 0.13 -7.96 -4.02
N LYS A 39 0.05 -9.18 -4.53
CA LYS A 39 -0.45 -9.42 -5.89
C LYS A 39 -1.97 -9.48 -5.86
N GLY A 40 -2.61 -9.00 -6.93
CA GLY A 40 -4.08 -9.02 -7.04
C GLY A 40 -4.69 -10.42 -6.88
N ARG A 41 -3.98 -11.48 -7.30
CA ARG A 41 -4.39 -12.88 -7.13
C ARG A 41 -4.51 -13.35 -5.68
N ASP A 42 -3.81 -12.67 -4.77
CA ASP A 42 -3.80 -13.00 -3.33
C ASP A 42 -4.88 -12.23 -2.55
N VAL A 43 -5.63 -11.36 -3.24
CA VAL A 43 -6.79 -10.64 -2.70
C VAL A 43 -8.04 -11.51 -2.81
N TYR A 44 -8.83 -11.55 -1.75
CA TYR A 44 -10.12 -12.23 -1.74
C TYR A 44 -11.19 -11.36 -1.06
N LYS A 45 -12.45 -11.66 -1.37
CA LYS A 45 -13.58 -10.98 -0.77
C LYS A 45 -14.71 -11.97 -0.50
N ASP A 46 -15.10 -12.07 0.76
CA ASP A 46 -16.25 -12.87 1.16
C ASP A 46 -17.54 -12.08 1.05
N LYS A 47 -18.66 -12.78 0.78
CA LYS A 47 -19.98 -12.16 0.66
C LYS A 47 -20.45 -11.43 1.93
N LYS A 48 -19.89 -11.78 3.09
CA LYS A 48 -20.18 -11.15 4.38
C LYS A 48 -19.35 -9.88 4.64
N MET A 49 -18.34 -9.60 3.82
CA MET A 49 -17.50 -8.40 3.99
C MET A 49 -18.23 -7.15 3.50
N LYS A 50 -18.09 -6.06 4.27
CA LYS A 50 -18.65 -4.75 3.90
C LYS A 50 -18.08 -4.23 2.57
N LEU A 51 -18.80 -3.32 1.95
CA LEU A 51 -18.30 -2.58 0.79
C LEU A 51 -17.01 -1.85 1.18
N GLY A 52 -16.00 -1.88 0.30
CA GLY A 52 -14.66 -1.32 0.57
C GLY A 52 -13.68 -2.23 1.34
N THR A 53 -14.14 -3.26 2.05
CA THR A 53 -13.25 -4.20 2.76
C THR A 53 -12.87 -5.39 1.89
N PHE A 54 -11.63 -5.86 1.99
CA PHE A 54 -11.13 -7.08 1.34
C PHE A 54 -10.06 -7.74 2.20
N GLY A 55 -9.87 -9.04 2.00
CA GLY A 55 -8.80 -9.81 2.64
C GLY A 55 -7.60 -9.97 1.70
N VAL A 56 -6.42 -10.14 2.28
CA VAL A 56 -5.17 -10.43 1.55
C VAL A 56 -4.50 -11.64 2.18
N ARG A 57 -4.22 -12.68 1.38
CA ARG A 57 -3.61 -13.93 1.88
C ARG A 57 -2.11 -13.80 2.07
N LYS A 58 -1.42 -13.18 1.11
CA LYS A 58 0.04 -13.00 1.10
C LYS A 58 0.37 -11.55 0.80
N HIS A 59 1.22 -10.97 1.63
CA HIS A 59 1.71 -9.61 1.45
C HIS A 59 3.15 -9.51 1.95
N ASP A 60 3.92 -8.67 1.25
CA ASP A 60 5.22 -8.20 1.67
C ASP A 60 5.06 -6.84 2.36
N LYS A 61 6.06 -6.45 3.17
CA LYS A 61 6.06 -5.17 3.88
C LYS A 61 7.20 -4.30 3.37
N ILE A 62 6.87 -3.05 3.03
CA ILE A 62 7.84 -2.03 2.66
C ILE A 62 7.75 -0.91 3.69
N ARG A 63 8.88 -0.56 4.28
CA ARG A 63 8.98 0.63 5.15
C ARG A 63 9.32 1.83 4.30
N VAL A 64 8.37 2.77 4.21
CA VAL A 64 8.56 4.05 3.52
C VAL A 64 9.04 5.07 4.54
N LYS A 65 10.15 5.74 4.24
CA LYS A 65 10.71 6.76 5.14
C LYS A 65 9.88 8.03 5.08
N LYS A 66 9.77 8.72 6.22
CA LYS A 66 9.14 10.04 6.32
C LYS A 66 9.61 11.02 5.22
N ILE A 67 10.93 11.08 4.98
CA ILE A 67 11.55 12.02 4.04
C ILE A 67 11.00 11.83 2.62
N ASP A 68 10.73 10.60 2.22
CA ASP A 68 10.24 10.29 0.87
C ASP A 68 8.75 10.69 0.74
N ILE A 69 7.99 10.61 1.83
CA ILE A 69 6.57 11.00 1.89
C ILE A 69 6.41 12.53 1.86
N GLU A 70 7.32 13.27 2.49
CA GLU A 70 7.29 14.75 2.53
C GLU A 70 7.78 15.41 1.24
N LYS A 71 8.61 14.70 0.45
CA LYS A 71 9.12 15.18 -0.84
C LYS A 71 8.10 15.09 -1.99
N LEU A 72 6.95 14.48 -1.73
CA LEU A 72 5.88 14.22 -2.69
C LEU A 72 4.82 15.33 -2.61
#